data_AF-A0A7S3W3V8-F1
#
_entry.id   AF-A0A7S3W3V8-F1
#
_cell.length_a   1.000
_cell.length_b   1.000
_cell.length_c   1.000
_cell.angle_alpha   90.00
_cell.angle_beta   90.00
_cell.angle_gamma   90.00
#
_symmetry.space_group_name_H-M   'P 1'
#
loop_
_entity.id
_entity.type
_entity.pdbx_description
1 polymer ?
#
loop_
_entity_poly.entity_id
_entity_poly.type
_entity_poly.pdbx_seq_one_letter_code
_entity_poly.pdbx_strand_id
1 'polypeptide(L)'
;TFCRRCYRGVVSAGVAGGPNSAERATLLQALGGTQWTLSDAWSPPAPNVQSTLVVGAPDGTKHLSVRGIQTWLRTTKGVTIPDDQVYFYDDNRRNPPSFKGSGFNARMVSCGSRDQSIGEGVVGLCGGHTSDVVPDKGVLAQCG
;
A
#
# COMPACT_ATOMS: atom_id res chain seq x y z
N THR A 1 14.29 0.36 2.13
CA THR A 1 13.49 1.59 1.97
C THR A 1 13.93 2.61 3.00
N PHE A 2 13.54 3.89 2.88
CA PHE A 2 13.89 4.95 3.83
C PHE A 2 13.46 4.65 5.27
N CYS A 3 12.39 3.88 5.46
CA CYS A 3 11.84 3.65 6.78
C CYS A 3 12.26 2.30 7.39
N ARG A 4 13.34 2.36 8.16
CA ARG A 4 13.87 1.22 8.94
C ARG A 4 13.07 0.90 10.21
N ARG A 5 12.15 1.79 10.61
CA ARG A 5 11.33 1.65 11.84
C ARG A 5 9.81 1.78 11.59
N CYS A 6 9.37 1.73 10.33
CA CYS A 6 7.94 1.79 10.02
C CYS A 6 7.27 0.43 10.15
N TYR A 7 6.01 0.46 10.57
CA TYR A 7 5.07 -0.61 10.26
C TYR A 7 4.85 -0.68 8.75
N ARG A 8 4.66 -1.89 8.25
CA ARG A 8 4.57 -2.17 6.80
C ARG A 8 3.31 -2.97 6.51
N GLY A 9 2.78 -2.79 5.31
CA GLY A 9 1.55 -3.42 4.87
C GLY A 9 1.42 -3.43 3.36
N VAL A 10 0.32 -4.00 2.89
CA VAL A 10 -0.04 -4.07 1.48
C VAL A 10 -1.53 -3.81 1.32
N VAL A 11 -1.91 -3.11 0.24
CA VAL A 11 -3.30 -2.93 -0.18
C VAL A 11 -3.38 -3.31 -1.66
N SER A 12 -3.93 -4.50 -1.93
CA SER A 12 -4.06 -5.04 -3.29
C SER A 12 -5.50 -4.95 -3.79
N ALA A 13 -5.67 -4.66 -5.08
CA ALA A 13 -6.95 -4.83 -5.76
C ALA A 13 -7.27 -6.30 -6.00
N GLY A 14 -6.24 -7.12 -6.24
CA GLY A 14 -6.38 -8.57 -6.38
C GLY A 14 -6.38 -9.29 -5.03
N VAL A 15 -6.42 -10.62 -5.10
CA VAL A 15 -6.42 -11.52 -3.93
C VAL A 15 -5.01 -11.91 -3.46
N ALA A 16 -3.97 -11.42 -4.14
CA ALA A 16 -2.56 -11.71 -3.89
C ALA A 16 -2.30 -13.22 -3.76
N GLY A 17 -2.69 -13.99 -4.78
CA GLY A 17 -2.56 -15.46 -4.79
C GLY A 17 -3.61 -16.22 -3.96
N GLY A 18 -4.48 -15.56 -3.21
CA GLY A 18 -5.55 -16.23 -2.45
C GLY A 18 -5.05 -16.99 -1.20
N PRO A 19 -5.96 -17.58 -0.41
CA PRO A 19 -5.62 -18.27 0.84
C PRO A 19 -4.53 -19.33 0.66
N ASN A 20 -3.58 -19.39 1.60
CA ASN A 20 -2.48 -20.37 1.64
C ASN A 20 -1.51 -20.35 0.44
N SER A 21 -1.51 -19.29 -0.35
CA SER A 21 -0.61 -19.19 -1.51
C SER A 21 0.82 -18.81 -1.14
N ALA A 22 1.75 -19.27 -1.98
CA ALA A 22 3.15 -18.87 -1.90
C ALA A 22 3.34 -17.35 -2.10
N GLU A 23 2.46 -16.69 -2.85
CA GLU A 23 2.49 -15.25 -3.04
C GLU A 23 2.25 -14.51 -1.72
N ARG A 24 1.21 -14.90 -0.96
CA ARG A 24 0.95 -14.30 0.37
C ARG A 24 2.10 -14.50 1.34
N ALA A 25 2.71 -15.68 1.35
CA ALA A 25 3.88 -15.98 2.17
C ALA A 25 5.07 -15.09 1.77
N THR A 26 5.33 -14.96 0.46
CA THR A 26 6.41 -14.14 -0.09
C THR A 26 6.21 -12.65 0.23
N LEU A 27 4.99 -12.14 0.10
CA LEU A 27 4.66 -10.75 0.44
C LEU A 27 4.88 -10.47 1.93
N LEU A 28 4.42 -11.36 2.82
CA LEU A 28 4.65 -11.21 4.26
C LEU A 28 6.15 -11.19 4.58
N GLN A 29 6.94 -12.07 3.95
CA GLN A 29 8.39 -12.09 4.14
C GLN A 29 9.06 -10.82 3.62
N ALA A 30 8.67 -10.32 2.44
CA ALA A 30 9.20 -9.09 1.85
C ALA A 30 8.88 -7.84 2.70
N LEU A 31 7.74 -7.84 3.39
CA LEU A 31 7.37 -6.81 4.38
C LEU A 31 8.18 -6.94 5.67
N GLY A 32 8.94 -8.02 5.86
CA GLY A 32 9.75 -8.30 7.03
C GLY A 32 9.03 -9.07 8.14
N GLY A 33 7.87 -9.66 7.84
CA GLY A 33 7.12 -10.53 8.75
C GLY A 33 6.27 -9.80 9.80
N THR A 34 5.70 -10.60 10.71
CA THR A 34 4.73 -10.15 11.74
C THR A 34 5.28 -9.11 12.70
N GLN A 35 6.59 -9.00 12.86
CA GLN A 35 7.23 -7.92 13.63
C GLN A 35 6.90 -6.52 13.07
N TRP A 36 6.68 -6.38 11.75
CA TRP A 36 6.41 -5.08 11.09
C TRP A 36 4.95 -4.94 10.63
N THR A 37 4.28 -6.06 10.35
CA THR A 37 2.85 -6.06 9.95
C THR A 37 1.90 -6.15 11.15
N LEU A 38 2.41 -6.58 12.31
CA LEU A 38 1.66 -6.86 13.55
C LEU A 38 0.54 -7.92 13.41
N SER A 39 0.51 -8.61 12.28
CA SER A 39 -0.41 -9.71 11.97
C SER A 39 0.05 -10.42 10.68
N ASP A 40 -0.23 -11.71 10.56
CA ASP A 40 -0.14 -12.50 9.34
C ASP A 40 -1.52 -12.75 8.69
N ALA A 41 -2.59 -12.25 9.31
CA ALA A 41 -3.96 -12.42 8.83
C ALA A 41 -4.24 -11.46 7.65
N TRP A 42 -4.86 -11.99 6.61
CA TRP A 42 -5.30 -11.22 5.46
C TRP A 42 -6.69 -10.65 5.70
N SER A 43 -6.86 -9.38 5.37
CA SER A 43 -8.05 -8.59 5.68
C SER A 43 -8.84 -8.25 4.40
N PRO A 44 -10.18 -8.23 4.48
CA PRO A 44 -10.99 -7.55 3.47
C PRO A 44 -10.68 -6.03 3.45
N PRO A 45 -11.11 -5.30 2.41
CA PRO A 45 -10.91 -3.86 2.34
C PRO A 45 -11.86 -3.11 3.27
N ALA A 46 -11.72 -1.79 3.31
CA ALA A 46 -12.67 -0.92 4.00
C ALA A 46 -14.13 -1.25 3.63
N PRO A 47 -15.08 -1.19 4.60
CA PRO A 47 -14.91 -0.70 5.97
C PRO A 47 -14.37 -1.74 6.97
N ASN A 48 -14.13 -2.99 6.57
CA ASN A 48 -13.89 -4.11 7.48
C ASN A 48 -12.41 -4.45 7.69
N VAL A 49 -11.54 -3.43 7.72
CA VAL A 49 -10.09 -3.66 7.83
C VAL A 49 -9.71 -4.19 9.22
N GLN A 50 -8.99 -5.31 9.26
CA GLN A 50 -8.57 -6.02 10.47
C GLN A 50 -7.07 -6.36 10.53
N SER A 51 -6.27 -5.91 9.55
CA SER A 51 -4.81 -6.06 9.54
C SER A 51 -4.17 -5.10 8.54
N THR A 52 -2.84 -5.05 8.50
CA THR A 52 -2.09 -4.29 7.48
C THR A 52 -2.01 -5.01 6.12
N LEU A 53 -2.59 -6.21 5.99
CA LEU A 53 -2.52 -7.06 4.80
C LEU A 53 -3.89 -7.09 4.11
N VAL A 54 -4.19 -6.04 3.34
CA VAL A 54 -5.52 -5.85 2.72
C VAL A 54 -5.53 -6.30 1.26
N VAL A 55 -6.55 -7.05 0.89
CA VAL A 55 -6.81 -7.52 -0.49
C VAL A 55 -8.22 -7.12 -0.94
N GLY A 56 -8.46 -7.13 -2.25
CA GLY A 56 -9.76 -6.81 -2.84
C GLY A 56 -10.15 -5.32 -2.79
N ALA A 57 -9.21 -4.41 -2.53
CA ALA A 57 -9.46 -2.97 -2.50
C ALA A 57 -9.48 -2.37 -3.92
N PRO A 58 -10.62 -1.90 -4.44
CA PRO A 58 -10.71 -1.39 -5.82
C PRO A 58 -9.75 -0.22 -6.07
N ASP A 59 -9.22 -0.15 -7.30
CA ASP A 59 -8.37 0.98 -7.69
C ASP A 59 -9.12 2.31 -7.53
N GLY A 60 -8.41 3.34 -7.09
CA GLY A 60 -8.97 4.65 -6.75
C GLY A 60 -9.66 4.72 -5.38
N THR A 61 -9.78 3.60 -4.65
CA THR A 61 -10.39 3.58 -3.31
C THR A 61 -9.45 3.11 -2.20
N LYS A 62 -8.19 2.78 -2.53
CA LYS A 62 -7.20 2.24 -1.60
C LYS A 62 -6.94 3.13 -0.37
N HIS A 63 -7.08 4.45 -0.49
CA HIS A 63 -6.96 5.40 0.63
C HIS A 63 -7.92 5.09 1.80
N LEU A 64 -9.13 4.56 1.50
CA LEU A 64 -10.09 4.14 2.53
C LEU A 64 -9.56 2.95 3.33
N SER A 65 -8.95 1.97 2.64
CA SER A 65 -8.34 0.82 3.29
C SER A 65 -7.12 1.22 4.11
N VAL A 66 -6.28 2.14 3.62
CA VAL A 66 -5.16 2.68 4.40
C VAL A 66 -5.63 3.38 5.68
N ARG A 67 -6.73 4.15 5.62
CA ARG A 67 -7.37 4.73 6.80
C ARG A 67 -7.87 3.65 7.77
N GLY A 68 -8.44 2.57 7.24
CA GLY A 68 -8.83 1.39 8.02
C GLY A 68 -7.64 0.74 8.73
N ILE A 69 -6.51 0.58 8.04
CA ILE A 69 -5.26 0.04 8.62
C ILE A 69 -4.78 0.91 9.77
N GLN A 70 -4.69 2.23 9.56
CA GLN A 70 -4.27 3.18 10.60
C GLN A 70 -5.21 3.13 11.81
N THR A 71 -6.51 3.00 11.56
CA THR A 71 -7.51 2.85 12.63
C THR A 71 -7.30 1.55 13.41
N TRP A 72 -7.11 0.43 12.72
CA TRP A 72 -6.85 -0.87 13.35
C TRP A 72 -5.55 -0.86 14.17
N LEU A 73 -4.46 -0.28 13.64
CA LEU A 73 -3.21 -0.11 14.38
C LEU A 73 -3.45 0.65 15.68
N ARG A 74 -4.23 1.74 15.63
CA ARG A 74 -4.55 2.55 16.82
C ARG A 74 -5.42 1.78 17.81
N THR A 75 -6.54 1.22 17.37
CA THR A 75 -7.57 0.69 18.27
C THR A 75 -7.29 -0.74 18.75
N THR A 76 -6.58 -1.54 17.96
CA THR A 76 -6.33 -2.95 18.27
C THR A 76 -4.89 -3.22 18.68
N LYS A 77 -3.93 -2.43 18.18
CA LYS A 77 -2.49 -2.62 18.49
C LYS A 77 -1.91 -1.53 19.40
N GLY A 78 -2.68 -0.49 19.74
CA GLY A 78 -2.20 0.62 20.56
C GLY A 78 -1.15 1.49 19.87
N VAL A 79 -1.06 1.41 18.54
CA VAL A 79 -0.07 2.12 17.73
C VAL A 79 -0.72 3.33 17.07
N THR A 80 -0.32 4.52 17.48
CA THR A 80 -0.78 5.78 16.87
C THR A 80 0.23 6.27 15.85
N ILE A 81 -0.20 6.41 14.59
CA ILE A 81 0.59 6.98 13.50
C ILE A 81 -0.11 8.26 13.04
N PRO A 82 0.53 9.44 13.11
CA PRO A 82 -0.03 10.67 12.53
C PRO A 82 -0.29 10.52 11.04
N ASP A 83 -1.30 11.22 10.52
CA ASP A 83 -1.68 11.14 9.10
C ASP A 83 -0.50 11.47 8.17
N ASP A 84 0.26 12.51 8.50
CA ASP A 84 1.41 12.94 7.72
C ASP A 84 2.59 11.94 7.78
N GLN A 85 2.53 10.92 8.65
CA GLN A 85 3.52 9.84 8.75
C GLN A 85 3.08 8.56 8.04
N VAL A 86 1.96 8.59 7.31
CA VAL A 86 1.51 7.51 6.44
C VAL A 86 2.02 7.75 5.02
N TYR A 87 2.65 6.73 4.43
CA TYR A 87 3.23 6.77 3.09
C TYR A 87 2.71 5.61 2.27
N PHE A 88 2.07 5.91 1.13
CA PHE A 88 1.53 4.92 0.20
C PHE A 88 2.27 4.99 -1.15
N TYR A 89 2.62 3.83 -1.71
CA TYR A 89 3.31 3.71 -2.99
C TYR A 89 2.58 2.72 -3.86
N ASP A 90 2.31 3.10 -5.11
CA ASP A 90 1.57 2.26 -6.06
C ASP A 90 1.95 2.65 -7.48
N ASP A 91 2.01 1.67 -8.38
CA ASP A 91 2.36 1.87 -9.78
C ASP A 91 1.15 2.14 -10.68
N ASN A 92 -0.07 1.99 -10.16
CA ASN A 92 -1.29 2.31 -10.87
C ASN A 92 -1.64 3.79 -10.70
N ARG A 93 -1.74 4.52 -11.83
CA ARG A 93 -2.01 5.96 -11.87
C ARG A 93 -3.33 6.39 -11.20
N ARG A 94 -4.25 5.45 -10.99
CA ARG A 94 -5.55 5.71 -10.34
C ARG A 94 -5.46 5.78 -8.81
N ASN A 95 -4.45 5.16 -8.22
CA ASN A 95 -4.39 4.98 -6.76
C ASN A 95 -3.87 6.21 -6.01
N PRO A 96 -2.67 6.76 -6.31
CA PRO A 96 -2.16 7.92 -5.58
C PRO A 96 -3.09 9.15 -5.58
N PRO A 97 -3.73 9.57 -6.69
CA PRO A 97 -4.65 10.73 -6.68
C PRO A 97 -5.75 10.65 -5.62
N SER A 98 -6.21 9.45 -5.29
CA SER A 98 -7.31 9.23 -4.35
C SER A 98 -6.98 9.60 -2.89
N PHE A 99 -5.69 9.83 -2.59
CA PHE A 99 -5.24 10.24 -1.26
C PHE A 99 -5.37 11.76 -1.01
N LYS A 100 -5.76 12.56 -2.01
CA LYS A 100 -5.95 14.02 -1.84
C LYS A 100 -6.99 14.29 -0.74
N GLY A 101 -6.67 15.20 0.16
CA GLY A 101 -7.52 15.55 1.30
C GLY A 101 -7.49 14.57 2.47
N SER A 102 -6.79 13.43 2.35
CA SER A 102 -6.69 12.45 3.45
C SER A 102 -5.69 12.81 4.55
N GLY A 103 -4.77 13.76 4.30
CA GLY A 103 -3.63 14.04 5.18
C GLY A 103 -2.46 13.07 5.04
N PHE A 104 -2.65 11.95 4.33
CA PHE A 104 -1.60 10.97 4.04
C PHE A 104 -0.72 11.40 2.86
N ASN A 105 0.45 10.77 2.75
CA ASN A 105 1.32 10.89 1.59
C ASN A 105 1.11 9.72 0.64
N ALA A 106 1.15 9.98 -0.67
CA ALA A 106 1.05 8.95 -1.69
C ALA A 106 1.92 9.29 -2.90
N ARG A 107 2.59 8.29 -3.46
CA ARG A 107 3.50 8.46 -4.60
C ARG A 107 3.29 7.39 -5.65
N MET A 108 3.27 7.81 -6.92
CA MET A 108 3.37 6.89 -8.04
C MET A 108 4.79 6.34 -8.19
N VAL A 109 4.94 5.04 -8.37
CA VAL A 109 6.23 4.36 -8.59
C VAL A 109 6.23 3.58 -9.91
N SER A 110 7.36 2.97 -10.29
CA SER A 110 7.50 2.26 -11.59
C SER A 110 7.14 3.14 -12.79
N CYS A 111 7.80 4.29 -12.86
CA CYS A 111 7.51 5.36 -13.82
C CYS A 111 8.15 5.14 -15.19
N GLY A 112 9.35 4.53 -15.21
CA GLY A 112 10.19 4.45 -16.40
C GLY A 112 9.66 3.50 -17.47
N SER A 113 8.81 2.53 -17.09
CA SER A 113 8.22 1.56 -18.01
C SER A 113 6.76 1.30 -17.63
N ARG A 114 5.83 1.62 -18.54
CA ARG A 114 4.39 1.45 -18.35
C ARG A 114 3.89 0.27 -19.16
N ASP A 115 2.97 -0.51 -18.60
CA ASP A 115 2.37 -1.62 -19.31
C ASP A 115 1.31 -1.11 -20.30
N GLN A 116 1.69 -0.97 -21.57
CA GLN A 116 0.78 -0.52 -22.63
C GLN A 116 -0.37 -1.49 -22.86
N SER A 117 -0.23 -2.76 -22.49
CA SER A 117 -1.30 -3.76 -22.63
C SER A 117 -2.40 -3.59 -21.59
N ILE A 118 -2.15 -2.86 -20.50
CA ILE A 118 -3.11 -2.64 -19.40
C ILE A 118 -3.57 -1.19 -19.36
N GLY A 119 -4.78 -0.95 -19.87
CA GLY A 119 -5.46 0.33 -19.79
C GLY A 119 -4.66 1.50 -20.40
N GLU A 120 -3.87 1.25 -21.44
CA GLU A 120 -3.00 2.25 -22.09
C GLU A 120 -1.95 2.83 -21.12
N GLY A 121 -1.24 1.95 -20.39
CA GLY A 121 -0.18 2.37 -19.45
C GLY A 121 -0.70 2.83 -18.08
N VAL A 122 -1.91 2.41 -17.68
CA VAL A 122 -2.48 2.70 -16.35
C VAL A 122 -1.62 2.14 -15.23
N VAL A 123 -0.96 1.01 -15.47
CA VAL A 123 -0.11 0.29 -14.51
C VAL A 123 1.35 0.35 -14.97
N GLY A 124 2.29 0.34 -14.02
CA GLY A 124 3.70 0.16 -14.34
C GLY A 124 3.96 -1.27 -14.81
N LEU A 125 5.07 -1.51 -15.49
CA LEU A 125 5.57 -2.88 -15.56
C LEU A 125 6.14 -3.29 -14.18
N CYS A 126 6.40 -4.59 -14.02
CA CYS A 126 7.19 -5.11 -12.90
C CYS A 126 8.57 -4.43 -12.91
N GLY A 127 8.81 -3.51 -11.97
CA GLY A 127 10.04 -2.71 -11.96
C GLY A 127 10.17 -1.68 -10.83
N GLY A 128 9.35 -1.77 -9.77
CA GLY A 128 9.48 -0.87 -8.63
C GLY A 128 10.84 -1.05 -7.95
N HIS A 129 11.61 0.03 -7.84
CA HIS A 129 12.92 0.02 -7.17
C HIS A 129 12.80 0.50 -5.72
N THR A 130 13.68 0.01 -4.85
CA THR A 130 13.72 0.49 -3.45
C THR A 130 14.07 1.99 -3.35
N SER A 131 14.68 2.56 -4.39
CA SER A 131 14.93 3.99 -4.57
C SER A 131 13.66 4.81 -4.82
N ASP A 132 12.57 4.18 -5.26
CA ASP A 132 11.29 4.87 -5.46
C ASP A 132 10.55 5.12 -4.14
N VAL A 133 10.94 4.40 -3.09
CA VAL A 133 10.35 4.47 -1.76
C VAL A 133 11.10 5.52 -0.95
N VAL A 134 10.68 6.79 -1.12
CA VAL A 134 11.26 8.00 -0.48
C VAL A 134 10.23 8.74 0.38
N PRO A 135 10.65 9.47 1.44
CA PRO A 135 9.77 10.10 2.44
C PRO A 135 9.07 11.39 1.95
N ASP A 136 8.76 11.49 0.67
CA ASP A 136 8.16 12.71 0.10
C ASP A 136 6.77 12.96 0.68
N LYS A 137 6.52 14.24 0.97
CA LYS A 137 5.26 14.67 1.56
C LYS A 137 4.25 15.05 0.48
N GLY A 138 2.97 14.82 0.77
CA GLY A 138 1.85 15.11 -0.12
C GLY A 138 1.53 13.99 -1.11
N VAL A 139 0.69 14.32 -2.10
CA VAL A 139 0.20 13.38 -3.11
C VAL A 139 0.90 13.63 -4.44
N LEU A 140 1.91 12.82 -4.73
CA LEU A 140 2.70 12.82 -5.96
C LEU A 140 2.14 11.80 -6.94
N ALA A 141 1.06 12.20 -7.61
CA ALA A 141 0.30 11.36 -8.53
C ALA A 141 0.90 11.19 -9.94
N GLN A 142 2.00 11.88 -10.21
CA GLN A 142 2.76 11.78 -11.45
C GLN A 142 4.22 11.64 -11.10
N CYS A 143 4.97 10.98 -11.97
CA CYS A 143 6.41 10.95 -11.86
C CYS A 143 6.95 12.22 -12.48
N GLY A 144 7.70 12.99 -11.68
CA GLY A 144 8.43 14.18 -12.12
C GLY A 144 9.82 13.82 -12.63
#